data_AF-A0A239P5C2-F1
#
_entry.id   AF-A0A239P5C2-F1
#
_cell.length_a   1.000
_cell.length_b   1.000
_cell.length_c   1.000
_cell.angle_alpha   90.00
_cell.angle_beta   90.00
_cell.angle_gamma   90.00
#
_symmetry.space_group_name_H-M   'P 1'
#
loop_
_entity.id
_entity.type
_entity.pdbx_description
1 polymer ?
#
loop_
_entity_poly.entity_id
_entity_poly.type
_entity_poly.pdbx_seq_one_letter_code
_entity_poly.pdbx_strand_id
1 'polypeptide(L)'
;MRILLGDADSPIIQSRGAEELFGHGIESRCRVALMHYRPLVASSNVELRVHDTTLYNSMFVGDDHMIVNAHVFGMNAYGAPVYHLRHMREEGLFDTYATSFEAVWKQSRLPGEER
;
A
#
# COMPACT_ATOMS: atom_id res chain seq x y z
N MET A 1 2.63 -14.35 2.81
CA MET A 1 1.88 -13.13 2.44
C MET A 1 2.57 -11.93 3.09
N ARG A 2 2.80 -10.87 2.33
CA ARG A 2 3.39 -9.62 2.81
C ARG A 2 2.37 -8.50 2.70
N ILE A 3 2.16 -7.78 3.79
CA ILE A 3 1.23 -6.65 3.86
C ILE A 3 2.03 -5.42 4.24
N LEU A 4 1.89 -4.37 3.44
CA LEU A 4 2.58 -3.11 3.63
C LEU A 4 1.55 -1.98 3.67
N LEU A 5 1.46 -1.28 4.80
CA LEU A 5 0.49 -0.20 5.01
C LEU A 5 1.19 1.15 5.15
N GLY A 6 0.52 2.22 4.73
CA GLY A 6 0.97 3.56 5.06
C GLY A 6 0.88 3.80 6.57
N ASP A 7 1.91 4.38 7.16
CA ASP A 7 1.87 4.85 8.53
C ASP A 7 0.93 6.05 8.66
N ALA A 8 -0.14 5.89 9.44
CA ALA A 8 -1.15 6.92 9.65
C ALA A 8 -0.61 8.18 10.35
N ASP A 9 0.51 8.05 11.07
CA ASP A 9 1.16 9.15 11.77
C ASP A 9 2.23 9.85 10.90
N SER A 10 2.49 9.33 9.68
CA SER A 10 3.40 9.97 8.73
C SER A 10 2.79 11.22 8.09
N PRO A 11 3.50 12.36 8.08
CA PRO A 11 3.09 13.55 7.34
C PRO A 11 2.88 13.30 5.84
N ILE A 12 3.62 12.35 5.26
CA ILE A 12 3.51 11.99 3.83
C ILE A 12 2.17 11.31 3.55
N ILE A 13 1.76 10.39 4.43
CA ILE A 13 0.47 9.69 4.30
C ILE A 13 -0.69 10.65 4.57
N GLN A 14 -0.55 11.53 5.57
CA GLN A 14 -1.56 12.57 5.86
C GLN A 14 -1.70 13.57 4.71
N SER A 15 -0.60 13.98 4.07
CA SER A 15 -0.64 14.85 2.88
C SER A 15 -1.44 14.20 1.77
N ARG A 16 -1.18 12.92 1.47
CA ARG A 16 -1.99 12.16 0.49
C ARG A 16 -3.47 12.10 0.89
N GLY A 17 -3.77 11.93 2.17
CA GLY A 17 -5.15 11.96 2.67
C GLY A 17 -5.86 13.27 2.36
N ALA A 18 -5.17 14.40 2.51
CA ALA A 18 -5.70 15.72 2.17
C ALA A 18 -5.94 15.88 0.65
N GLU A 19 -5.11 15.26 -0.20
CA GLU A 19 -5.25 15.29 -1.66
C GLU A 19 -6.48 14.55 -2.18
N GLU A 20 -7.07 13.60 -1.43
CA GLU A 20 -8.28 12.87 -1.87
C GLU A 20 -9.54 13.74 -1.82
N LEU A 21 -9.51 14.91 -1.17
CA LEU A 21 -10.58 15.93 -1.05
C LEU A 21 -11.94 15.44 -0.49
N PHE A 22 -12.10 14.15 -0.16
CA PHE A 22 -13.36 13.54 0.28
C PHE A 22 -13.19 12.47 1.37
N GLY A 23 -13.96 12.57 2.45
CA GLY A 23 -14.07 11.56 3.51
C GLY A 23 -13.16 11.80 4.73
N HIS A 24 -12.98 10.77 5.56
CA HIS A 24 -12.20 10.83 6.82
C HIS A 24 -10.68 10.64 6.63
N GLY A 25 -10.14 11.00 5.47
CA GLY A 25 -8.71 10.86 5.15
C GLY A 25 -8.23 9.41 4.96
N ILE A 26 -7.03 9.24 4.43
CA ILE A 26 -6.40 7.92 4.21
C ILE A 26 -5.81 7.35 5.51
N GLU A 27 -5.43 8.22 6.43
CA GLU A 27 -4.86 7.90 7.73
C GLU A 27 -5.85 7.08 8.58
N SER A 28 -7.14 7.44 8.58
CA SER A 28 -8.17 6.67 9.28
C SER A 28 -8.28 5.25 8.73
N ARG A 29 -8.21 5.10 7.41
CA ARG A 29 -8.24 3.80 6.72
C ARG A 29 -6.99 2.98 7.00
N CYS A 30 -5.82 3.60 7.08
CA CYS A 30 -4.59 2.94 7.53
C CYS A 30 -4.73 2.39 8.95
N ARG A 31 -5.29 3.17 9.90
CA ARG A 31 -5.52 2.70 11.29
C ARG A 31 -6.51 1.54 11.34
N VAL A 32 -7.61 1.63 10.60
CA VAL A 32 -8.63 0.57 10.53
C VAL A 32 -8.05 -0.71 9.91
N ALA A 33 -7.34 -0.59 8.78
CA ALA A 33 -6.68 -1.72 8.13
C ALA A 33 -5.65 -2.38 9.06
N LEU A 34 -4.82 -1.59 9.75
CA LEU A 34 -3.84 -2.11 10.71
C LEU A 34 -4.52 -2.87 11.85
N MET A 35 -5.63 -2.33 12.39
CA MET A 35 -6.42 -2.99 13.44
C MET A 35 -6.98 -4.35 12.96
N HIS A 36 -7.47 -4.43 11.73
CA HIS A 36 -7.99 -5.69 11.16
C HIS A 36 -6.90 -6.69 10.77
N TYR A 37 -5.72 -6.23 10.36
CA TYR A 37 -4.62 -7.12 9.94
C TYR A 37 -3.72 -7.58 11.08
N ARG A 38 -3.70 -6.87 12.21
CA ARG A 38 -2.92 -7.27 13.40
C ARG A 38 -3.10 -8.74 13.81
N PRO A 39 -4.32 -9.31 13.87
CA PRO A 39 -4.51 -10.72 14.20
C PRO A 39 -3.86 -11.69 13.20
N LEU A 40 -3.66 -11.27 11.95
CA LEU A 40 -3.10 -12.13 10.90
C LEU A 40 -1.61 -12.43 11.14
N VAL A 41 -0.89 -11.55 11.84
CA VAL A 41 0.54 -11.71 12.18
C VAL A 41 0.77 -12.92 13.09
N ALA A 42 -0.26 -13.43 13.77
CA ALA A 42 -0.16 -14.69 14.51
C ALA A 42 0.01 -15.92 13.60
N SER A 43 -0.28 -15.79 12.29
CA SER A 43 -0.02 -16.84 11.31
C SER A 43 1.45 -16.80 10.87
N SER A 44 2.13 -17.96 10.85
CA SER A 44 3.58 -18.07 10.60
C SER A 44 4.04 -17.60 9.21
N ASN A 45 3.11 -17.32 8.31
CA ASN A 45 3.33 -16.99 6.91
C ASN A 45 2.82 -15.59 6.53
N VAL A 46 2.55 -14.72 7.51
CA VAL A 46 2.13 -13.33 7.28
C VAL A 46 3.13 -12.35 7.90
N GLU A 47 3.65 -11.44 7.08
CA GLU A 47 4.42 -10.30 7.54
C GLU A 47 3.64 -9.01 7.32
N LEU A 48 3.57 -8.17 8.36
CA LEU A 48 2.89 -6.89 8.33
C LEU A 48 3.89 -5.79 8.68
N ARG A 49 4.04 -4.81 7.80
CA ARG A 49 4.94 -3.66 7.97
C ARG A 49 4.24 -2.35 7.65
N VAL A 50 4.81 -1.26 8.13
CA VAL A 50 4.39 0.11 7.82
C VAL A 50 5.49 0.90 7.12
N HIS A 51 5.10 1.82 6.24
CA HIS A 51 6.01 2.71 5.52
C HIS A 51 5.50 4.16 5.57
N ASP A 52 6.41 5.09 5.33
CA ASP A 52 6.12 6.53 5.20
C ASP A 52 6.51 7.08 3.82
N THR A 53 6.76 6.22 2.84
CA THR A 53 7.09 6.60 1.47
C THR A 53 5.91 7.21 0.73
N THR A 54 6.17 8.23 -0.11
CA THR A 54 5.19 8.77 -1.05
C THR A 54 4.86 7.74 -2.12
N LEU A 55 3.63 7.19 -2.09
CA LEU A 55 3.16 6.24 -3.09
C LEU A 55 1.91 6.76 -3.80
N TYR A 56 1.95 6.65 -5.14
CA TYR A 56 0.87 7.06 -6.04
C TYR A 56 -0.06 5.89 -6.41
N ASN A 57 -0.03 4.80 -5.67
CA ASN A 57 -0.90 3.64 -5.90
C ASN A 57 -1.08 2.79 -4.64
N SER A 58 -2.03 1.87 -4.72
CA SER A 58 -2.06 0.64 -3.93
C SER A 58 -1.93 -0.56 -4.88
N MET A 59 -1.31 -1.64 -4.39
CA MET A 59 -1.01 -2.83 -5.18
C MET A 59 -1.47 -4.08 -4.45
N PHE A 60 -2.11 -4.98 -5.19
CA PHE A 60 -2.44 -6.33 -4.74
C PHE A 60 -1.82 -7.30 -5.73
N VAL A 61 -0.97 -8.21 -5.24
CA VAL A 61 -0.23 -9.16 -6.07
C VAL A 61 -0.54 -10.57 -5.61
N GLY A 62 -0.84 -11.45 -6.55
CA GLY A 62 -1.02 -12.88 -6.33
C GLY A 62 -0.74 -13.64 -7.61
N ASP A 63 0.08 -14.69 -7.51
CA ASP A 63 0.57 -15.46 -8.65
C ASP A 63 1.13 -14.52 -9.73
N ASP A 64 0.70 -14.68 -10.98
CA ASP A 64 1.11 -13.85 -12.12
C ASP A 64 0.21 -12.63 -12.35
N HIS A 65 -0.58 -12.24 -11.35
CA HIS A 65 -1.57 -11.17 -11.43
C HIS A 65 -1.30 -10.05 -10.43
N MET A 66 -1.46 -8.81 -10.92
CA MET A 66 -1.37 -7.62 -10.10
C MET A 66 -2.53 -6.68 -10.40
N ILE A 67 -3.14 -6.16 -9.34
CA ILE A 67 -4.12 -5.09 -9.40
C ILE A 67 -3.47 -3.83 -8.86
N VAL A 68 -3.40 -2.77 -9.67
CA VAL A 68 -2.83 -1.48 -9.29
C VAL A 68 -3.92 -0.43 -9.32
N ASN A 69 -4.28 0.10 -8.15
CA ASN A 69 -5.20 1.23 -8.05
C ASN A 69 -4.37 2.52 -7.95
N ALA A 70 -4.35 3.31 -9.02
CA ALA A 70 -3.54 4.52 -9.09
C ALA A 70 -4.24 5.68 -8.36
N HIS A 71 -3.47 6.46 -7.62
CA HIS A 71 -3.95 7.68 -6.99
C HIS A 71 -4.29 8.72 -8.07
N VAL A 72 -5.51 9.25 -8.00
CA VAL A 72 -5.97 10.37 -8.81
C VAL A 72 -6.28 11.53 -7.87
N PHE A 73 -5.58 12.64 -8.04
CA PHE A 73 -5.75 13.83 -7.19
C PHE A 73 -7.22 14.27 -7.16
N GLY A 74 -7.75 14.53 -5.96
CA GLY A 74 -9.13 14.93 -5.74
C GLY A 74 -10.17 13.81 -5.88
N MET A 75 -9.73 12.55 -5.96
CA MET A 75 -10.60 11.39 -6.10
C MET A 75 -10.29 10.34 -5.03
N ASN A 76 -11.34 9.82 -4.39
CA ASN A 76 -11.19 8.72 -3.45
C ASN A 76 -10.77 7.43 -4.18
N ALA A 77 -10.00 6.58 -3.50
CA ALA A 77 -9.52 5.29 -4.01
C ALA A 77 -10.61 4.41 -4.66
N TYR A 78 -11.84 4.38 -4.13
CA TYR A 78 -12.91 3.55 -4.71
C TYR A 78 -13.41 4.04 -6.08
N GLY A 79 -13.22 5.32 -6.39
CA GLY A 79 -13.56 5.92 -7.68
C GLY A 79 -12.40 5.92 -8.67
N ALA A 80 -11.17 5.70 -8.19
CA ALA A 80 -9.97 5.76 -8.99
C ALA A 80 -9.83 4.55 -9.93
N PRO A 81 -9.25 4.71 -11.13
CA PRO A 81 -9.06 3.63 -12.07
C PRO A 81 -8.15 2.55 -11.50
N VAL A 82 -8.38 1.33 -11.98
CA VAL A 82 -7.63 0.14 -11.57
C VAL A 82 -7.05 -0.51 -12.82
N TYR A 83 -5.75 -0.79 -12.79
CA TYR A 83 -5.07 -1.58 -13.80
C TYR A 83 -5.00 -3.03 -13.35
N HIS A 84 -5.38 -3.94 -14.23
CA HIS A 84 -5.07 -5.36 -14.09
C HIS A 84 -3.88 -5.69 -14.97
N LEU A 85 -2.77 -6.07 -14.33
CA LEU A 85 -1.53 -6.47 -15.00
C LEU A 85 -1.38 -7.98 -14.85
N ARG A 86 -0.98 -8.64 -15.95
CA ARG A 86 -0.53 -10.02 -15.95
C ARG A 86 0.96 -10.06 -16.25
N HIS A 87 1.71 -10.90 -15.55
CA HIS A 87 3.11 -11.15 -15.87
C HIS A 87 3.19 -11.91 -17.20
N MET A 88 3.75 -11.27 -18.23
CA MET A 88 3.79 -11.82 -19.60
C MET A 88 5.22 -12.03 -20.11
N ARG A 89 6.16 -11.28 -19.55
CA ARG A 89 7.58 -11.28 -19.87
C ARG A 89 8.32 -10.60 -18.73
N GLU A 90 9.61 -10.89 -18.62
CA GLU A 90 10.52 -10.17 -17.74
C GLU A 90 10.68 -8.70 -18.16
N GLU A 91 11.06 -7.86 -17.19
CA GLU A 91 11.27 -6.42 -17.36
C GLU A 91 10.02 -5.66 -17.85
N GLY A 92 8.83 -6.18 -17.54
CA GLY A 92 7.54 -5.56 -17.88
C GLY A 92 7.04 -4.55 -16.84
N LEU A 93 5.83 -4.04 -17.07
CA LEU A 93 5.13 -3.19 -16.09
C LEU A 93 4.91 -3.91 -14.75
N PHE A 94 4.61 -5.20 -14.80
CA PHE A 94 4.48 -6.02 -13.59
C PHE A 94 5.78 -5.99 -12.77
N ASP A 95 6.92 -6.31 -13.39
CA ASP A 95 8.22 -6.35 -12.71
C ASP A 95 8.63 -4.97 -12.18
N THR A 96 8.26 -3.90 -12.91
CA THR A 96 8.51 -2.52 -12.50
C THR A 96 7.78 -2.20 -11.18
N TYR A 97 6.48 -2.52 -11.10
CA TYR A 97 5.71 -2.32 -9.86
C TYR A 97 6.16 -3.26 -8.74
N ALA A 98 6.47 -4.52 -9.04
CA ALA A 98 6.98 -5.47 -8.05
C ALA A 98 8.33 -5.01 -7.46
N THR A 99 9.24 -4.52 -8.30
CA THR A 99 10.52 -3.95 -7.86
C THR A 99 10.31 -2.71 -6.98
N SER A 100 9.35 -1.86 -7.33
CA SER A 100 8.97 -0.71 -6.50
C SER A 100 8.47 -1.16 -5.12
N PHE A 101 7.63 -2.19 -5.04
CA PHE A 101 7.19 -2.77 -3.76
C PHE A 101 8.39 -3.24 -2.93
N GLU A 102 9.33 -3.99 -3.52
CA GLU A 102 10.52 -4.47 -2.80
C GLU A 102 11.38 -3.33 -2.26
N ALA A 103 11.51 -2.23 -3.01
CA ALA A 103 12.26 -1.06 -2.56
C ALA A 103 11.62 -0.44 -1.31
N VAL A 104 10.29 -0.30 -1.29
CA VAL A 104 9.56 0.21 -0.12
C VAL A 104 9.61 -0.78 1.04
N TRP A 105 9.53 -2.08 0.75
CA TRP A 105 9.60 -3.14 1.76
C TRP A 105 10.91 -3.10 2.54
N LYS A 106 12.05 -2.91 1.85
CA LYS A 106 13.39 -2.87 2.47
C LYS A 106 13.57 -1.72 3.48
N GLN A 107 12.86 -0.62 3.30
CA GLN A 107 12.90 0.56 4.19
C GLN A 107 11.71 0.62 5.17
N SER A 108 10.81 -0.36 5.12
CA SER A 108 9.64 -0.45 6.01
C SER A 108 10.01 -1.01 7.38
N ARG A 109 9.18 -0.72 8.38
CA ARG A 109 9.36 -1.10 9.78
C ARG A 109 8.19 -1.90 10.33
N LEU A 110 8.34 -2.50 11.50
CA LEU A 110 7.21 -3.14 12.16
C LEU A 110 6.23 -2.09 12.71
N PRO A 111 4.92 -2.37 12.73
CA PRO A 111 3.96 -1.45 13.31
C PRO A 111 4.26 -1.20 14.80
N GLY A 112 4.46 0.06 15.18
CA GLY A 112 4.73 0.46 16.56
C GLY A 112 6.21 0.57 16.93
N GLU A 113 7.13 0.28 16.01
CA GLU A 113 8.54 0.69 16.18
C GLU A 113 8.65 2.21 16.02
N GLU A 114 9.33 2.85 16.98
CA GLU A 114 9.75 4.25 16.85
C GLU A 114 10.81 4.38 15.76
N ARG A 115 10.92 5.59 15.22
CA ARG A 115 11.69 5.89 14.01
C ARG A 115 13.20 5.96 14.27
#